data_AF-A0A9E5L3R1-F1
#
_entry.id   AF-A0A9E5L3R1-F1
#
_cell.length_a   1.000
_cell.length_b   1.000
_cell.length_c   1.000
_cell.angle_alpha   90.00
_cell.angle_beta   90.00
_cell.angle_gamma   90.00
#
_symmetry.space_group_name_H-M   'P 1'
#
loop_
_entity.id
_entity.type
_entity.pdbx_description
1 polymer ?
#
loop_
_entity_poly.entity_id
_entity_poly.type
_entity_poly.pdbx_seq_one_letter_code
_entity_poly.pdbx_strand_id
1 'polypeptide(L)'
;MDGKRILEILYNIYNITACTFKNDYDCDGLDNPNDNCPNAYNPSQKDFDHDGIGDACDNDVDNDGAKNPIGIVDENGNFNISALNGWS
;
A
#
# COMPACT_ATOMS: atom_id res chain seq x y z
N MET A 1 -6.75 -15.17 -2.04
CA MET A 1 -8.14 -14.93 -2.47
C MET A 1 -8.50 -13.58 -1.91
N ASP A 2 -8.21 -12.53 -2.69
CA ASP A 2 -8.36 -11.15 -2.24
C ASP A 2 -9.83 -10.83 -2.01
N GLY A 3 -10.11 -10.06 -0.94
CA GLY A 3 -11.45 -9.75 -0.42
C GLY A 3 -12.43 -9.15 -1.43
N LYS A 4 -11.98 -8.83 -2.65
CA LYS A 4 -12.82 -8.41 -3.77
C LYS A 4 -13.73 -9.52 -4.32
N ARG A 5 -13.39 -10.82 -4.18
CA ARG A 5 -14.16 -11.90 -4.85
C ARG A 5 -15.41 -12.41 -4.13
N ILE A 6 -15.58 -12.15 -2.84
CA ILE A 6 -16.80 -12.56 -2.11
C ILE A 6 -17.86 -11.45 -2.16
N LEU A 7 -17.45 -10.17 -2.24
CA LEU A 7 -18.37 -9.05 -2.34
C LEU A 7 -19.01 -8.91 -3.74
N GLU A 8 -18.29 -9.17 -4.84
CA GLU A 8 -18.83 -8.98 -6.20
C GLU A 8 -20.12 -9.76 -6.52
N ILE A 9 -20.37 -10.90 -5.86
CA ILE A 9 -21.58 -11.72 -6.10
C ILE A 9 -22.81 -11.16 -5.37
N LEU A 10 -22.63 -10.52 -4.21
CA LEU A 10 -23.74 -9.96 -3.42
C LEU A 10 -24.13 -8.54 -3.85
N TYR A 11 -23.23 -7.83 -4.54
CA TYR A 11 -23.39 -6.42 -4.93
C TYR A 11 -24.44 -6.16 -6.03
N ASN A 12 -24.83 -7.17 -6.82
CA ASN A 12 -25.85 -7.00 -7.86
C ASN A 12 -27.30 -6.96 -7.32
N ILE A 13 -27.53 -7.33 -6.05
CA ILE A 13 -28.88 -7.47 -5.48
C ILE A 13 -29.30 -6.24 -4.66
N TYR A 14 -28.35 -5.46 -4.13
CA TYR A 14 -28.68 -4.42 -3.14
C TYR A 14 -28.26 -2.98 -3.48
N ASN A 15 -27.63 -2.70 -4.64
CA ASN A 15 -27.22 -1.32 -4.99
C ASN A 15 -26.44 -0.61 -3.86
N ILE A 16 -25.60 -1.34 -3.11
CA ILE A 16 -24.81 -0.75 -2.03
C ILE A 16 -23.61 -0.05 -2.66
N THR A 17 -23.62 1.26 -2.53
CA THR A 17 -22.68 2.23 -3.08
C THR A 17 -21.24 1.91 -2.67
N ALA A 18 -20.32 1.94 -3.62
CA ALA A 18 -18.97 1.39 -3.63
C ALA A 18 -17.93 1.97 -2.63
N CYS A 19 -18.36 2.69 -1.60
CA CYS A 19 -17.51 3.18 -0.52
C CYS A 19 -18.46 3.63 0.60
N THR A 20 -18.84 2.71 1.49
CA THR A 20 -19.87 2.98 2.52
C THR A 20 -19.35 3.87 3.65
N PHE A 21 -18.06 4.19 3.67
CA PHE A 21 -17.46 5.15 4.58
C PHE A 21 -17.27 6.47 3.84
N LYS A 22 -17.97 7.51 4.29
CA LYS A 22 -17.95 8.85 3.68
C LYS A 22 -16.54 9.49 3.67
N ASN A 23 -15.60 8.92 4.42
CA ASN A 23 -14.24 9.43 4.63
C ASN A 23 -13.16 8.38 4.33
N ASP A 24 -13.45 7.43 3.44
CA ASP A 24 -12.47 6.48 2.90
C ASP A 24 -12.28 6.85 1.41
N TYR A 25 -11.13 7.42 1.06
CA TYR A 25 -10.92 7.99 -0.29
C TYR A 25 -10.47 6.96 -1.32
N ASP A 26 -9.84 5.87 -0.90
CA ASP A 26 -9.32 4.82 -1.78
C ASP A 26 -10.09 3.49 -1.67
N CYS A 27 -11.08 3.44 -0.78
CA CYS A 27 -12.01 2.36 -0.57
C CYS A 27 -11.32 1.06 -0.14
N ASP A 28 -10.31 1.17 0.71
CA ASP A 28 -9.53 0.04 1.21
C ASP A 28 -10.10 -0.58 2.51
N GLY A 29 -11.08 0.10 3.12
CA GLY A 29 -11.75 -0.33 4.35
C GLY A 29 -11.35 0.44 5.61
N LEU A 30 -10.49 1.45 5.50
CA LEU A 30 -10.11 2.34 6.59
C LEU A 30 -10.50 3.79 6.30
N ASP A 31 -11.05 4.48 7.32
CA ASP A 31 -11.28 5.92 7.21
C ASP A 31 -9.92 6.64 7.17
N ASN A 32 -9.78 7.69 6.35
CA ASN A 32 -8.54 8.46 6.13
C ASN A 32 -7.74 8.83 7.39
N PRO A 33 -8.35 9.15 8.57
CA PRO A 33 -7.56 9.44 9.77
C PRO A 33 -6.84 8.23 10.39
N ASN A 34 -7.23 7.01 10.01
CA ASN A 34 -6.67 5.74 10.48
C ASN A 34 -5.95 4.97 9.37
N ASP A 35 -5.76 5.59 8.21
CA ASP A 35 -5.13 5.01 7.04
C ASP A 35 -3.74 5.62 6.86
N ASN A 36 -2.70 4.78 6.84
CA ASN A 36 -1.32 5.22 6.62
C ASN A 36 -1.04 5.55 5.14
N CYS A 37 -1.99 5.32 4.24
CA CYS A 37 -2.00 5.79 2.86
C CYS A 37 -3.39 6.25 2.36
N PRO A 38 -3.93 7.39 2.84
CA PRO A 38 -5.30 7.86 2.58
C PRO A 38 -5.73 8.07 1.11
N ASN A 39 -4.86 7.82 0.14
CA ASN A 39 -5.14 7.97 -1.28
C ASN A 39 -4.62 6.78 -2.11
N ALA A 40 -4.18 5.68 -1.49
CA ALA A 40 -3.54 4.56 -2.16
C ALA A 40 -3.91 3.23 -1.49
N TYR A 41 -4.88 2.55 -2.09
CA TYR A 41 -5.46 1.29 -1.60
C TYR A 41 -4.42 0.34 -0.99
N ASN A 42 -4.46 0.15 0.33
CA ASN A 42 -3.53 -0.70 1.06
C ASN A 42 -4.16 -1.33 2.33
N PRO A 43 -5.16 -2.23 2.20
CA PRO A 43 -5.91 -2.76 3.36
C PRO A 43 -5.09 -3.49 4.41
N SER A 44 -3.86 -3.92 4.06
CA SER A 44 -2.94 -4.55 5.00
C SER A 44 -2.20 -3.56 5.91
N GLN A 45 -2.23 -2.25 5.58
CA GLN A 45 -1.57 -1.17 6.31
C GLN A 45 -0.13 -1.52 6.66
N LYS A 46 0.60 -2.07 5.69
CA LYS A 46 2.02 -2.35 5.88
C LYS A 46 2.78 -1.03 5.97
N ASP A 47 3.76 -1.01 6.84
CA ASP A 47 4.60 0.12 7.19
C ASP A 47 5.90 -0.49 7.73
N PHE A 48 6.85 -0.78 6.83
CA PHE A 48 8.03 -1.58 7.15
C PHE A 48 9.00 -0.85 8.09
N ASP A 49 9.22 0.43 7.86
CA ASP A 49 10.13 1.26 8.66
C ASP A 49 9.45 1.89 9.91
N HIS A 50 8.12 1.79 9.99
CA HIS A 50 7.29 2.29 11.10
C HIS A 50 7.32 3.82 11.24
N ASP A 51 7.41 4.55 10.12
CA ASP A 51 7.36 6.02 10.12
C ASP A 51 5.93 6.60 10.08
N GLY A 52 4.93 5.74 9.86
CA GLY A 52 3.51 6.08 9.76
C GLY A 52 3.03 6.36 8.35
N ILE A 53 3.87 6.22 7.32
CA ILE A 53 3.55 6.24 5.90
C ILE A 53 3.53 4.78 5.42
N GLY A 54 2.41 4.33 4.85
CA GLY A 54 2.34 2.94 4.41
C GLY A 54 3.23 2.65 3.19
N ASP A 55 3.67 1.39 3.06
CA ASP A 55 4.55 0.95 1.96
C ASP A 55 3.99 1.30 0.56
N ALA A 56 2.65 1.41 0.45
CA ALA A 56 1.96 1.72 -0.80
C ALA A 56 2.10 3.18 -1.25
N CYS A 57 2.41 4.09 -0.33
CA CYS A 57 2.54 5.52 -0.58
C CYS A 57 3.86 6.11 -0.10
N ASP A 58 4.76 5.27 0.42
CA ASP A 58 6.11 5.66 0.81
C ASP A 58 7.11 5.59 -0.37
N ASN A 59 7.98 6.59 -0.43
CA ASN A 59 9.05 6.68 -1.42
C ASN A 59 10.39 6.10 -0.95
N ASP A 60 10.51 5.70 0.32
CA ASP A 60 11.71 5.13 0.94
C ASP A 60 11.31 4.08 2.01
N VAL A 61 10.78 2.94 1.55
CA VAL A 61 10.05 1.94 2.38
C VAL A 61 10.89 1.37 3.53
N ASP A 62 12.22 1.42 3.44
CA ASP A 62 13.14 0.95 4.48
C ASP A 62 13.97 2.06 5.15
N ASN A 63 13.70 3.32 4.82
CA ASN A 63 14.30 4.52 5.42
C ASN A 63 15.84 4.51 5.38
N ASP A 64 16.42 3.97 4.30
CA ASP A 64 17.86 3.91 4.11
C ASP A 64 18.44 5.21 3.49
N GLY A 65 17.56 6.13 3.10
CA GLY A 65 17.89 7.41 2.47
C GLY A 65 17.97 7.35 0.94
N ALA A 66 17.66 6.22 0.31
CA ALA A 66 17.61 6.02 -1.13
C ALA A 66 16.18 5.76 -1.60
N LYS A 67 15.70 6.58 -2.54
CA LYS A 67 14.33 6.46 -3.04
C LYS A 67 14.08 5.14 -3.77
N ASN A 68 12.93 4.55 -3.52
CA ASN A 68 12.32 3.49 -4.31
C ASN A 68 12.29 3.84 -5.81
N PRO A 69 12.53 2.89 -6.73
CA PRO A 69 13.00 1.51 -6.55
C PRO A 69 14.54 1.39 -6.52
N ILE A 70 15.26 2.51 -6.44
CA ILE A 70 16.73 2.57 -6.39
C ILE A 70 17.18 2.52 -4.91
N GLY A 71 16.44 1.77 -4.08
CA GLY A 71 16.89 1.28 -2.78
C GLY A 71 17.86 0.13 -3.04
N ILE A 72 19.10 0.26 -2.59
CA ILE A 72 20.10 -0.79 -2.75
C ILE A 72 19.75 -1.98 -1.85
N VAL A 73 18.93 -1.75 -0.83
CA VAL A 73 18.31 -2.74 0.04
C VAL A 73 16.80 -2.89 -0.28
N ASP A 74 16.28 -4.10 -0.14
CA ASP A 74 14.85 -4.39 -0.27
C ASP A 74 14.13 -4.26 1.08
N GLU A 75 12.79 -4.42 1.07
CA GLU A 75 11.92 -4.49 2.26
C GLU A 75 12.31 -5.56 3.31
N ASN A 76 13.39 -6.31 3.13
CA ASN A 76 13.93 -7.26 4.10
C ASN A 76 15.38 -6.91 4.50
N GLY A 77 15.88 -5.74 4.10
CA GLY A 77 17.26 -5.31 4.29
C GLY A 77 18.27 -6.09 3.43
N ASN A 78 17.83 -6.80 2.38
CA ASN A 78 18.74 -7.52 1.49
C ASN A 78 19.19 -6.63 0.35
N PHE A 79 20.47 -6.72 0.05
CA PHE A 79 21.05 -6.04 -1.10
C PHE A 79 20.39 -6.52 -2.42
N ASN A 80 19.71 -5.61 -3.13
CA ASN A 80 19.05 -5.88 -4.40
C ASN A 80 20.08 -5.95 -5.55
N ILE A 81 20.61 -7.15 -5.79
CA ILE A 81 21.62 -7.40 -6.83
C ILE A 81 21.15 -7.07 -8.26
N SER A 82 19.84 -6.88 -8.49
CA SER A 82 19.31 -6.57 -9.82
C SER A 82 19.52 -5.09 -10.23
N ALA A 83 19.81 -4.20 -9.26
CA ALA A 83 20.12 -2.79 -9.49
C ALA A 83 21.61 -2.52 -9.84
N LEU A 84 22.50 -3.50 -9.65
CA LEU A 84 23.94 -3.36 -9.86
C LEU A 84 24.39 -3.39 -11.34
N ASN A 85 23.54 -3.81 -12.28
CA ASN A 85 23.96 -3.98 -13.68
C ASN A 85 24.01 -2.68 -14.50
N GLY A 86 23.92 -1.51 -13.86
CA GLY A 86 23.83 -0.20 -14.54
C GLY A 86 24.86 0.86 -14.13
N TRP A 87 25.76 0.57 -13.20
CA TRP A 87 26.69 1.57 -12.65
C TRP A 87 28.11 1.05 -12.79
N SER A 88 28.76 1.45 -13.89
CA SER A 88 30.20 1.26 -14.14
C SER A 88 31.06 1.97 -13.10
#